data_AF-A0A7G9SA47-F1
#
_entry.id   AF-A0A7G9SA47-F1
#
_cell.length_a   1.000
_cell.length_b   1.000
_cell.length_c   1.000
_cell.angle_alpha   90.00
_cell.angle_beta   90.00
_cell.angle_gamma   90.00
#
_symmetry.space_group_name_H-M   'P 1'
#
loop_
_entity.id
_entity.type
_entity.pdbx_description
1 polymer ?
#
loop_
_entity_poly.entity_id
_entity_poly.type
_entity_poly.pdbx_seq_one_letter_code
_entity_poly.pdbx_strand_id
1 'polypeptide(L)' 'MADVRVVALPLDHPLAAVRDEENRFLVTDEAGRVHDLYGKGAGRWPTAAAVFADVMDAQRALLARSPRAPQEQRMRLIA' A
#
# COMPACT_ATOMS: atom_id res chain seq x y z
N MET A 1 18.68 11.07 7.62
CA MET A 1 19.49 10.69 6.44
C MET A 1 19.31 9.18 6.27
N ALA A 2 19.06 8.69 5.05
CA ALA A 2 18.95 7.25 4.79
C ALA A 2 20.34 6.66 4.54
N ASP A 3 20.58 5.43 5.00
CA ASP A 3 21.85 4.69 4.86
C ASP A 3 21.56 3.27 4.37
N VAL A 4 22.45 2.70 3.56
CA VAL A 4 22.37 1.32 3.08
C VAL A 4 23.75 0.68 3.21
N ARG A 5 23.83 -0.42 3.94
CA ARG A 5 25.08 -1.14 4.21
C ARG A 5 24.84 -2.62 4.44
N VAL A 6 25.88 -3.42 4.25
CA VAL A 6 25.90 -4.84 4.63
C VAL A 6 26.18 -4.95 6.12
N VAL A 7 25.34 -5.67 6.86
CA VAL A 7 25.45 -5.86 8.31
C VAL A 7 25.28 -7.33 8.65
N ALA A 8 26.17 -7.87 9.47
CA ALA A 8 25.97 -9.21 10.05
C ALA A 8 24.91 -9.14 11.15
N LEU A 9 23.96 -10.08 11.12
CA LEU A 9 22.87 -10.15 12.09
C LEU A 9 22.99 -11.40 12.97
N PRO A 10 22.64 -11.31 14.27
CA PRO A 10 22.40 -12.49 15.10
C PRO A 10 21.36 -13.41 14.47
N LEU A 11 21.47 -14.73 14.68
CA LEU A 11 20.57 -15.72 14.08
C LEU A 11 19.13 -15.59 14.56
N ASP A 12 18.93 -15.07 15.77
CA ASP A 12 17.63 -14.80 16.39
C ASP A 12 17.05 -13.43 15.97
N HIS A 13 17.79 -12.62 15.22
CA HIS A 13 17.29 -11.35 14.72
C HIS A 13 16.19 -11.57 13.67
N PRO A 14 15.03 -10.86 13.72
CA PRO A 14 13.92 -11.10 12.79
C PRO A 14 14.28 -11.04 11.30
N LEU A 15 15.19 -10.13 10.92
CA LEU A 15 15.68 -10.00 9.55
C LEU A 15 16.64 -11.11 9.10
N ALA A 16 17.20 -11.92 10.01
CA ALA A 16 18.06 -13.05 9.66
C ALA A 16 17.29 -14.25 9.07
N ALA A 17 15.98 -14.29 9.31
CA ALA A 17 15.08 -15.33 8.81
C ALA A 17 14.67 -15.14 7.34
N VAL A 18 14.97 -13.99 6.72
CA VAL A 18 14.60 -13.68 5.33
C VAL A 18 15.31 -14.64 4.36
N ARG A 19 14.57 -15.16 3.37
CA ARG A 19 15.07 -16.08 2.34
C ARG A 19 14.55 -15.68 0.96
N ASP A 20 15.30 -16.07 -0.07
CA ASP A 20 14.95 -15.88 -1.47
C ASP A 20 14.51 -14.44 -1.80
N GLU A 21 13.36 -14.25 -2.45
CA GLU A 21 12.82 -12.94 -2.81
C GLU A 21 11.92 -12.30 -1.74
N GLU A 22 11.91 -12.80 -0.50
CA GLU A 22 11.20 -12.15 0.59
C GLU A 22 11.87 -10.84 1.01
N ASN A 23 11.05 -9.84 1.29
CA ASN A 23 11.44 -8.62 1.97
C ASN A 23 10.79 -8.58 3.36
N ARG A 24 11.49 -7.98 4.32
CA ARG A 24 10.98 -7.79 5.69
C ARG A 24 11.41 -6.42 6.22
N PHE A 25 10.51 -5.76 6.95
CA PHE A 25 10.70 -4.43 7.52
C PHE A 25 10.29 -4.43 8.99
N LEU A 26 11.15 -3.86 9.83
CA LEU A 26 10.82 -3.52 11.21
C LEU A 26 10.51 -2.02 11.26
N VAL A 27 9.26 -1.66 11.49
CA VAL A 27 8.78 -0.27 11.50
C VAL A 27 8.44 0.10 12.93
N THR A 28 9.05 1.15 13.46
CA THR A 28 8.69 1.67 14.79
C THR A 28 7.66 2.77 14.64
N ASP A 29 6.51 2.63 15.30
CA ASP A 29 5.46 3.66 15.29
C ASP A 29 5.75 4.81 16.29
N GLU A 30 4.91 5.84 16.27
CA GLU A 30 5.04 7.01 17.15
C GLU A 30 4.92 6.66 18.64
N ALA A 31 4.28 5.52 18.98
CA ALA A 31 4.17 5.02 20.35
C ALA A 31 5.36 4.13 20.75
N GLY A 32 6.37 3.99 19.88
CA GLY A 32 7.56 3.16 20.12
C GLY A 32 7.34 1.66 19.94
N ARG A 33 6.21 1.23 19.37
CA ARG A 33 5.95 -0.19 19.08
C ARG A 33 6.62 -0.58 17.77
N VAL A 34 7.28 -1.73 17.77
CA VAL A 34 7.89 -2.30 16.57
C VAL A 34 6.89 -3.21 15.86
N HIS A 35 6.61 -2.89 14.60
CA HIS A 35 5.78 -3.66 13.68
C HIS A 35 6.66 -4.44 12.74
N ASP A 36 6.34 -5.71 12.57
CA ASP A 36 7.07 -6.63 11.71
C ASP A 36 6.25 -6.93 10.45
N LEU A 37 6.73 -6.45 9.32
CA LEU A 37 6.07 -6.56 8.02
C LEU A 37 6.93 -7.44 7.11
N TYR A 38 6.34 -8.47 6.52
CA TYR A 38 7.04 -9.40 5.64
C TYR A 38 6.19 -9.82 4.44
N GLY A 39 6.86 -10.21 3.35
CA GLY A 39 6.21 -10.75 2.17
C GLY A 39 7.17 -10.80 0.97
N LYS A 40 6.69 -11.31 -0.17
CA LYS A 40 7.51 -11.33 -1.39
C LYS A 40 7.74 -9.92 -1.92
N GLY A 41 9.00 -9.52 -2.04
CA GLY A 41 9.43 -8.22 -2.53
C GLY A 41 9.68 -8.16 -4.03
N ALA A 42 9.76 -9.32 -4.69
CA ALA A 42 9.98 -9.41 -6.14
C ALA A 42 9.21 -10.58 -6.76
N GLY A 43 9.13 -10.57 -8.09
CA GLY A 43 8.48 -11.59 -8.89
C GLY A 43 7.26 -11.08 -9.65
N ARG A 44 6.94 -11.75 -10.76
CA ARG A 44 5.90 -11.30 -11.71
C ARG A 44 4.57 -10.97 -11.03
N TRP A 45 4.16 -11.77 -10.05
CA TRP A 45 2.84 -11.69 -9.42
C TRP A 45 2.77 -10.65 -8.29
N PRO A 46 3.64 -10.66 -7.27
CA PRO A 46 3.62 -9.63 -6.23
C PRO A 46 3.82 -8.22 -6.81
N THR A 47 4.67 -8.06 -7.83
CA THR A 47 4.83 -6.76 -8.51
C THR A 47 3.57 -6.35 -9.27
N ALA A 48 2.94 -7.25 -10.03
CA ALA A 48 1.69 -6.94 -10.75
C ALA A 48 0.54 -6.62 -9.79
N ALA A 49 0.46 -7.32 -8.65
CA ALA A 49 -0.56 -7.08 -7.63
C ALA A 49 -0.43 -5.68 -7.02
N ALA A 50 0.80 -5.22 -6.71
CA ALA A 50 1.05 -3.88 -6.20
C ALA A 50 0.63 -2.80 -7.20
N VAL A 51 1.04 -2.93 -8.48
CA VAL A 51 0.64 -2.00 -9.54
C VAL A 51 -0.89 -1.97 -9.71
N PHE A 52 -1.55 -3.13 -9.68
CA PHE A 52 -3.00 -3.19 -9.82
C PHE A 52 -3.73 -2.54 -8.65
N ALA A 53 -3.23 -2.68 -7.42
CA ALA A 53 -3.78 -1.99 -6.25
C ALA A 53 -3.76 -0.46 -6.45
N ASP A 54 -2.64 0.10 -6.91
CA ASP A 54 -2.54 1.54 -7.20
C ASP A 54 -3.53 2.00 -8.28
N VAL A 55 -3.74 1.20 -9.34
CA VAL A 55 -4.73 1.49 -10.38
C VAL A 55 -6.15 1.54 -9.80
N MET A 56 -6.49 0.59 -8.94
CA MET A 56 -7.82 0.54 -8.29
C MET A 56 -8.01 1.74 -7.35
N ASP A 57 -6.98 2.13 -6.60
CA ASP A 57 -7.03 3.30 -5.72
C ASP A 57 -7.17 4.60 -6.53
N ALA A 58 -6.43 4.73 -7.64
CA ALA A 58 -6.58 5.86 -8.56
C ALA A 58 -7.99 5.94 -9.16
N GLN A 59 -8.56 4.81 -9.59
CA GLN A 59 -9.93 4.76 -10.12
C GLN A 59 -10.95 5.22 -9.06
N ARG A 60 -10.84 4.73 -7.82
CA ARG A 60 -11.72 5.13 -6.71
C ARG A 60 -11.61 6.62 -6.42
N ALA A 61 -10.39 7.17 -6.44
CA ALA A 61 -10.16 8.59 -6.23
C ALA A 61 -10.78 9.46 -7.33
N LEU A 62 -10.73 9.02 -8.61
CA LEU A 62 -11.38 9.72 -9.72
C LEU A 62 -12.91 9.69 -9.59
N LEU A 63 -13.49 8.54 -9.26
CA LEU A 63 -14.95 8.41 -9.07
C LEU A 63 -15.47 9.26 -7.91
N ALA A 64 -14.71 9.35 -6.80
CA ALA A 64 -15.07 10.18 -5.66
C ALA A 64 -15.03 11.70 -5.98
N ARG A 65 -14.27 12.11 -7.01
CA ARG A 65 -14.12 13.51 -7.42
C ARG A 65 -15.15 13.96 -8.45
N SER A 66 -15.86 13.04 -9.11
CA SER A 66 -16.91 13.42 -10.06
C SER A 66 -18.05 14.14 -9.32
N PRO A 67 -18.39 15.40 -9.68
CA PRO A 67 -19.56 16.05 -9.13
C PRO A 67 -20.78 15.19 -9.47
N ARG A 68 -21.63 14.89 -8.47
CA ARG A 68 -22.92 14.23 -8.72
C ARG A 68 -23.59 14.98 -9.87
N ALA A 69 -23.97 14.27 -10.92
CA ALA A 69 -24.78 14.83 -12.00
C ALA A 69 -25.97 15.58 -11.37
N PRO A 70 -26.30 16.81 -11.81
CA PRO A 70 -27.45 17.54 -11.29
C PRO A 70 -28.68 16.62 -11.35
N GLN A 71 -29.31 16.38 -10.19
CA GLN A 71 -30.59 15.70 -10.17
C GLN A 71 -31.54 16.53 -11.05
N GLU A 72 -32.07 15.95 -12.12
CA GLU A 72 -33.07 16.58 -12.97
C GLU A 72 -34.21 17.09 -12.08
N GLN A 73 -34.23 18.40 -11.85
CA GLN A 73 -35.30 19.05 -11.15
C GLN A 73 -36.50 19.04 -12.09
N ARG A 74 -37.31 17.98 -11.99
CA ARG A 74 -38.58 17.84 -12.70
C ARG A 74 -39.42 19.08 -12.41
N MET A 75 -39.44 19.99 -13.37
CA MET A 75 -40.26 21.18 -13.36
C MET A 75 -41.72 20.72 -13.40
N ARG A 76 -42.40 20.74 -12.25
CA ARG A 76 -43.85 20.53 -12.20
C ARG A 76 -44.48 21.77 -12.80
N LEU A 77 -44.92 21.66 -14.06
CA LEU A 77 -45.83 22.63 -14.65
C LEU A 77 -47.15 22.53 -13.89
N ILE A 78 -47.45 23.53 -13.07
CA ILE A 78 -48.77 23.70 -12.48
C ILE A 78 -49.60 24.39 -13.57
N ALA A 79 -50.52 23.63 -14.15
CA ALA A 79 -51.60 24.14 -14.99
C ALA A 79 -52.72 24.72 -14.12
#